data_AF-A0A354UYM5-F1
#
_entry.id   AF-A0A354UYM5-F1
#
_cell.length_a   1.000
_cell.length_b   1.000
_cell.length_c   1.000
_cell.angle_alpha   90.00
_cell.angle_beta   90.00
_cell.angle_gamma   90.00
#
_symmetry.space_group_name_H-M   'P 1'
#
loop_
_entity.id
_entity.type
_entity.pdbx_description
1 polymer ?
#
loop_
_entity_poly.entity_id
_entity_poly.type
_entity_poly.pdbx_seq_one_letter_code
_entity_poly.pdbx_strand_id
1 'polypeptide(L)'
;MVSLRDFEVRRMRLADGSVHPAWTVPVATAKGVVVSTEPTDRRDDGGLAPSPVEQIMRRCGQTPVRLLADGTAMTVQDIAALRSVCHFQGLAHNLLHAYGQRCVAA
;
A
#
# COMPACT_ATOMS: atom_id res chain seq x y z
N MET A 1 6.30 4.95 20.87
CA MET A 1 6.45 6.08 19.93
C MET A 1 7.92 6.13 19.51
N VAL A 2 8.24 5.86 18.25
CA VAL A 2 9.61 5.90 17.72
C VAL A 2 9.92 7.34 17.28
N SER A 3 11.07 7.87 17.70
CA SER A 3 11.60 9.15 17.24
C SER A 3 12.52 8.90 16.04
N LEU A 4 12.12 9.34 14.85
CA LEU A 4 12.87 9.18 13.58
C LEU A 4 13.99 10.23 13.42
N ARG A 5 14.72 10.58 14.49
CA ARG A 5 15.86 11.52 14.37
C ARG A 5 17.08 10.80 13.78
N ASP A 6 17.74 11.49 12.86
CA ASP A 6 18.17 10.92 11.60
C ASP A 6 19.68 10.56 11.53
N PHE A 7 20.04 9.32 11.87
CA PHE A 7 21.35 8.74 11.55
C PHE A 7 21.27 7.51 10.63
N GLU A 8 20.09 6.88 10.51
CA GLU A 8 19.90 5.64 9.76
C GLU A 8 19.10 5.81 8.46
N VAL A 9 18.60 7.01 8.15
CA VAL A 9 17.80 7.20 6.94
C VAL A 9 18.63 6.97 5.68
N ARG A 10 18.12 6.08 4.83
CA ARG A 10 18.65 5.88 3.49
C ARG A 10 18.22 7.01 2.58
N ARG A 11 19.13 7.43 1.70
CA ARG A 11 18.81 8.35 0.61
C ARG A 11 17.82 7.70 -0.36
N MET A 12 16.75 8.42 -0.68
CA MET A 12 15.72 8.02 -1.64
C MET A 12 15.65 9.00 -2.79
N ARG A 13 15.22 8.53 -3.97
CA ARG A 13 14.84 9.38 -5.08
C ARG A 13 13.42 9.89 -4.85
N LEU A 14 13.23 11.21 -4.86
CA LEU A 14 11.93 11.85 -4.72
C LEU A 14 11.26 12.03 -6.10
N ALA A 15 9.98 12.40 -6.09
CA ALA A 15 9.18 12.56 -7.31
C ALA A 15 9.72 13.64 -8.27
N ASP A 16 10.42 14.65 -7.74
CA ASP A 16 11.10 15.71 -8.52
C ASP A 16 12.47 15.26 -9.07
N GLY A 17 12.85 13.99 -8.86
CA GLY A 17 14.13 13.42 -9.26
C GLY A 17 15.29 13.71 -8.31
N SER A 18 15.11 14.55 -7.29
CA SER A 18 16.12 14.84 -6.27
C SER A 18 16.40 13.62 -5.38
N VAL A 19 17.54 13.63 -4.68
CA VAL A 19 17.96 12.49 -3.84
C VAL A 19 18.38 12.96 -2.46
N HIS A 20 17.50 12.74 -1.47
CA HIS A 20 17.66 13.17 -0.08
C HIS A 20 17.41 12.01 0.90
N PRO A 21 17.92 12.09 2.14
CA PRO A 21 17.43 11.23 3.22
C PRO A 21 15.91 11.36 3.33
N ALA A 22 15.19 10.24 3.16
CA ALA A 22 13.74 10.20 3.34
C ALA A 22 13.26 8.81 3.81
N TRP A 23 12.05 8.76 4.38
CA TRP A 23 11.31 7.55 4.68
C TRP A 23 10.16 7.38 3.69
N THR A 24 9.88 6.15 3.26
CA THR A 24 8.62 5.83 2.59
C THR A 24 7.54 5.64 3.65
N VAL A 25 6.37 6.27 3.50
CA VAL A 25 5.25 6.11 4.43
C VAL A 25 3.99 5.68 3.66
N PRO A 26 3.69 4.39 3.52
CA PRO A 26 2.37 3.92 3.15
C PRO A 26 1.31 4.44 4.12
N VAL A 27 0.21 4.94 3.54
CA VAL A 27 -0.94 5.47 4.26
C VAL A 27 -2.20 4.81 3.73
N ALA A 28 -3.04 4.28 4.63
CA ALA A 28 -4.39 3.84 4.30
C ALA A 28 -5.41 4.87 4.80
N THR A 29 -6.38 5.19 3.95
CA THR A 29 -7.44 6.14 4.28
C THR A 29 -8.83 5.55 4.07
N ALA A 30 -9.79 6.01 4.88
CA ALA A 30 -11.21 5.69 4.74
C ALA A 30 -12.03 6.98 4.88
N LYS A 31 -12.84 7.32 3.86
CA LYS A 31 -13.67 8.53 3.85
C LYS A 31 -12.89 9.83 4.16
N GLY A 32 -11.67 9.94 3.62
CA GLY A 32 -10.80 11.10 3.83
C GLY A 32 -10.05 11.11 5.18
N VAL A 33 -10.22 10.09 6.01
CA VAL A 33 -9.52 9.95 7.30
C VAL A 33 -8.39 8.94 7.17
N VAL A 34 -7.20 9.26 7.69
CA VAL A 34 -6.08 8.32 7.79
C VAL A 34 -6.38 7.28 8.88
N VAL A 35 -6.36 6.00 8.53
CA VAL A 35 -6.66 4.89 9.46
C VAL A 35 -5.44 4.02 9.78
N SER A 36 -4.41 4.06 8.93
CA SER A 36 -3.13 3.38 9.17
C SER A 36 -2.00 4.11 8.44
N THR A 37 -0.81 4.07 9.04
CA THR A 37 0.44 4.62 8.52
C THR A 37 1.60 3.75 8.98
N GLU A 38 2.62 3.59 8.14
CA GLU A 38 3.82 2.86 8.52
C GLU A 38 5.07 3.45 7.88
N PRO A 39 6.01 4.05 8.63
CA PRO A 39 7.28 4.46 8.06
C PRO A 39 8.16 3.26 7.75
N THR A 40 8.85 3.28 6.60
CA THR A 40 9.75 2.23 6.12
C THR A 40 11.02 2.85 5.53
N ASP A 41 12.18 2.21 5.72
CA ASP A 41 13.46 2.60 5.11
C ASP A 41 13.64 2.06 3.68
N ARG A 42 12.59 1.44 3.11
CA ARG A 42 12.61 0.94 1.74
C ARG A 42 12.60 2.10 0.76
N ARG A 43 13.39 1.94 -0.30
CA ARG A 43 13.54 2.92 -1.40
C ARG A 43 12.46 2.80 -2.48
N ASP A 44 11.52 1.89 -2.27
CA ASP A 44 10.38 1.61 -3.12
C ASP A 44 9.14 1.45 -2.24
N ASP A 45 7.98 1.76 -2.81
CA ASP A 45 6.67 1.49 -2.23
C ASP A 45 6.10 0.14 -2.66
N GLY A 46 6.90 -0.61 -3.45
CA GLY A 46 6.56 -1.91 -4.01
C GLY A 46 6.19 -2.95 -2.95
N GLY A 47 4.95 -3.45 -2.99
CA GLY A 47 4.50 -4.49 -2.05
C GLY A 47 4.29 -4.01 -0.61
N LEU A 48 4.14 -2.70 -0.38
CA LEU A 48 3.81 -2.17 0.95
C LEU A 48 2.32 -2.22 1.30
N ALA A 49 1.44 -2.53 0.34
CA ALA A 49 -0.02 -2.55 0.54
C ALA A 49 -0.54 -3.57 1.59
N PRO A 50 0.06 -4.76 1.77
CA PRO A 50 -0.36 -5.70 2.82
C PRO A 50 -0.25 -5.14 4.24
N SER A 51 0.80 -4.37 4.54
CA SER A 51 1.07 -3.95 5.92
C SER A 51 -0.01 -3.04 6.52
N PRO A 52 -0.50 -2.00 5.82
CA PRO A 52 -1.65 -1.21 6.29
C PRO A 52 -2.92 -2.04 6.51
N VAL A 53 -3.18 -3.07 5.71
CA VAL A 53 -4.33 -3.98 5.89
C VAL A 53 -4.21 -4.74 7.20
N GLU A 54 -3.04 -5.29 7.48
CA GLU A 54 -2.79 -5.97 8.75
C GLU A 54 -2.88 -5.01 9.93
N GLN A 55 -2.38 -3.78 9.80
CA GLN A 55 -2.52 -2.77 10.85
C GLN A 55 -3.98 -2.44 11.15
N ILE A 56 -4.81 -2.28 10.11
CA ILE A 56 -6.25 -2.04 10.27
C ILE A 56 -6.90 -3.24 10.97
N MET A 57 -6.58 -4.47 10.55
CA MET A 57 -7.07 -5.68 11.20
C MET A 57 -6.69 -5.73 12.68
N ARG A 58 -5.41 -5.48 13.00
CA ARG A 58 -4.92 -5.46 14.38
C ARG A 58 -5.60 -4.39 15.25
N ARG A 59 -5.88 -3.20 14.70
CA ARG A 59 -6.44 -2.06 15.45
C ARG A 59 -7.96 -2.08 15.55
N CYS A 60 -8.63 -2.54 14.51
CA CYS A 60 -10.08 -2.45 14.36
C CYS A 60 -10.80 -3.80 14.46
N GLY A 61 -10.05 -4.91 14.53
CA GLY A 61 -10.58 -6.28 14.56
C GLY A 61 -11.24 -6.72 13.25
N GLN A 62 -11.03 -5.98 12.16
CA GLN A 62 -11.65 -6.22 10.86
C GLN A 62 -10.72 -5.81 9.73
N THR A 63 -10.76 -6.53 8.61
CA THR A 63 -10.08 -6.12 7.38
C THR A 63 -10.90 -5.06 6.64
N PRO A 64 -10.27 -4.24 5.77
CA PRO A 64 -11.02 -3.36 4.89
C PRO A 64 -11.98 -4.17 4.01
N VAL A 65 -13.24 -3.74 3.89
CA VAL A 65 -14.19 -4.38 2.96
C VAL A 65 -13.72 -4.21 1.52
N ARG A 66 -13.17 -3.04 1.19
CA ARG A 66 -12.65 -2.68 -0.13
C ARG A 66 -11.28 -2.03 0.02
N LEU A 67 -10.34 -2.46 -0.80
CA LEU A 67 -8.99 -1.91 -0.87
C LEU A 67 -8.74 -1.33 -2.26
N LEU A 68 -8.38 -0.05 -2.31
CA LEU A 68 -7.89 0.62 -3.51
C LEU A 68 -6.38 0.84 -3.35
N ALA A 69 -5.58 0.27 -4.24
CA ALA A 69 -4.13 0.40 -4.22
C ALA A 69 -3.56 0.52 -5.64
N ASP A 70 -2.33 1.03 -5.77
CA ASP A 70 -1.62 1.06 -7.05
C ASP A 70 -1.18 -0.36 -7.43
N GLY A 71 -1.83 -0.92 -8.46
CA GLY A 71 -1.53 -2.28 -8.90
C GLY A 71 -0.18 -2.39 -9.64
N THR A 72 0.38 -1.28 -10.11
CA THR A 72 1.67 -1.26 -10.82
C THR A 72 2.87 -1.36 -9.87
N ALA A 73 2.67 -1.04 -8.60
CA ALA A 73 3.64 -1.18 -7.52
C ALA A 73 3.43 -2.46 -6.68
N MET A 74 2.75 -3.48 -7.22
CA MET A 74 2.43 -4.70 -6.46
C MET A 74 2.84 -5.97 -7.21
N THR A 75 3.31 -6.97 -6.47
CA THR A 75 3.58 -8.29 -7.04
C THR A 75 2.27 -9.07 -7.23
N VAL A 76 2.30 -10.09 -8.09
CA VAL A 76 1.15 -11.00 -8.27
C VAL A 76 0.80 -11.69 -6.95
N GLN A 77 1.80 -12.03 -6.16
CA GLN A 77 1.65 -12.63 -4.83
C GLN A 77 0.94 -11.68 -3.86
N ASP A 78 1.32 -10.40 -3.83
CA ASP A 78 0.65 -9.39 -2.99
C ASP A 78 -0.83 -9.25 -3.38
N ILE A 79 -1.12 -9.20 -4.68
CA ILE A 79 -2.48 -9.09 -5.20
C ILE A 79 -3.30 -10.33 -4.81
N ALA A 80 -2.74 -11.52 -4.95
CA ALA A 80 -3.42 -12.77 -4.59
C ALA A 80 -3.70 -12.85 -3.08
N ALA A 81 -2.73 -12.48 -2.24
CA ALA A 81 -2.88 -12.44 -0.80
C ALA A 81 -3.93 -11.42 -0.36
N LEU A 82 -3.98 -10.24 -0.99
CA LEU A 82 -4.96 -9.21 -0.63
C LEU A 82 -6.38 -9.57 -1.08
N ARG A 83 -6.52 -10.27 -2.22
CA ARG A 83 -7.82 -10.77 -2.69
C ARG A 83 -8.44 -11.82 -1.76
N SER A 84 -7.63 -12.55 -0.98
CA SER A 84 -8.16 -13.55 -0.03
C SER A 84 -8.71 -12.92 1.26
N VAL A 85 -8.40 -11.64 1.53
CA VAL A 85 -8.79 -10.95 2.78
C VAL A 85 -9.69 -9.73 2.58
N CYS A 86 -9.76 -9.16 1.37
CA CYS A 86 -10.60 -8.00 1.05
C CYS A 86 -10.95 -7.91 -0.44
N HIS A 87 -11.96 -7.09 -0.78
CA HIS A 87 -12.26 -6.79 -2.18
C HIS A 87 -11.23 -5.80 -2.74
N PHE A 88 -10.19 -6.35 -3.39
CA PHE A 88 -9.10 -5.59 -3.99
C PHE A 88 -9.48 -4.97 -5.34
N GLN A 89 -9.24 -3.67 -5.48
CA GLN A 89 -9.29 -2.93 -6.74
C GLN A 89 -7.93 -2.29 -6.99
N GLY A 90 -7.24 -2.73 -8.04
CA GLY A 90 -6.00 -2.10 -8.49
C GLY A 90 -6.31 -0.88 -9.34
N LEU A 91 -5.74 0.28 -9.01
CA LEU A 91 -5.60 1.38 -9.95
C LEU A 91 -4.45 1.01 -10.89
N ALA A 92 -4.78 0.74 -12.15
CA ALA A 92 -3.81 0.76 -13.21
C ALA A 92 -4.34 1.69 -14.30
N HIS A 93 -3.72 2.86 -14.46
CA HIS A 93 -4.07 3.75 -15.56
C HIS A 93 -3.69 3.15 -16.93
N ASN A 94 -2.92 2.05 -16.98
CA ASN A 94 -2.40 1.44 -18.21
C ASN A 94 -2.29 -0.11 -18.24
N LEU A 95 -3.00 -0.86 -17.39
CA LEU A 95 -3.02 -2.34 -17.48
C LEU A 95 -4.44 -2.88 -17.65
N LEU A 96 -5.03 -2.58 -18.80
CA LEU A 96 -6.18 -3.34 -19.33
C LEU A 96 -5.82 -4.79 -19.73
N HIS A 97 -4.59 -5.25 -19.49
CA HIS A 97 -4.13 -6.55 -19.98
C HIS A 97 -3.79 -7.61 -18.92
N ALA A 98 -3.85 -7.33 -17.61
CA ALA A 98 -3.38 -8.32 -16.65
C ALA A 98 -4.44 -9.33 -16.19
N TYR A 99 -5.69 -8.96 -15.89
CA TYR A 99 -6.68 -9.96 -15.48
C TYR A 99 -8.10 -9.51 -15.83
N GLY A 100 -8.65 -10.15 -16.85
CA GLY A 100 -10.00 -9.97 -17.35
C GLY A 100 -11.08 -10.08 -16.28
N GLN A 101 -12.15 -9.37 -16.58
CA GLN A 101 -13.39 -9.22 -15.84
C GLN A 101 -14.06 -10.53 -15.41
N ARG A 102 -14.86 -10.39 -14.35
CA ARG A 102 -16.14 -11.06 -14.02
C ARG A 102 -16.10 -11.97 -12.79
N CYS A 103 -16.61 -11.43 -11.69
CA CYS A 103 -17.68 -12.05 -10.91
C CYS A 103 -18.54 -10.91 -10.34
N VAL A 104 -19.52 -10.46 -11.12
CA VAL A 104 -20.74 -9.83 -10.60
C VAL A 104 -21.78 -10.93 -10.56
N ALA A 105 -22.42 -11.10 -9.40
CA ALA A 105 -23.83 -11.46 -9.18
C ALA A 105 -24.02 -12.50 -8.06
N ALA A 106 -25.03 -12.19 -7.24
CA ALA A 106 -25.68 -12.94 -6.15
C ALA A 106 -24.94 -12.96 -4.80
#